data_AF-A0A100WIQ1-F1
#
_entry.id   AF-A0A100WIQ1-F1
#
_cell.length_a   1.000
_cell.length_b   1.000
_cell.length_c   1.000
_cell.angle_alpha   90.00
_cell.angle_beta   90.00
_cell.angle_gamma   90.00
#
_symmetry.space_group_name_H-M   'P 1'
#
loop_
_entity.id
_entity.type
_entity.pdbx_description
1 polymer ?
#
loop_
_entity_poly.entity_id
_entity_poly.type
_entity_poly.pdbx_seq_one_letter_code
_entity_poly.pdbx_strand_id
1 'polypeptide(L)'
;MYRTKDQVASEFIAEGKRRGITERGIVICIATGLVESNLTVYANSKVPESLSLPHDAVGSDGKSVGPLQQQVVWGNGGWWWGDAATCMDPTRSAGLFYDRLVKKPYQSATSDVAAGAIAQSIQGSAFPDRYATRMAEARQYYNRLSQGAAVPDSNRPDFNEFPLWSPSSQSRSGTKVDLFLLHTQEGGGGNSAAEDLAKYLGNPANQVSYHYTISQASDGGVTVVDVVDTDKASWSVLSANNRSINLCFAGSRASWTRDQWMKQSKAIDVAAYLAVQDCKKYGIPFKVIGTGGTYSADRAGVADHQYVTKVLGDGTHTDVGSGFPVDYFSQRFAFWAAGGATTSTPPAAKVWPKDYSDRELLEWIVAQLGDGDPAWPSKGMTLRDKVWSLGKAQS
;
A
#
# COMPACT_ATOMS: atom_id res chain seq x y z
N MET A 1 -11.40 -9.34 0.84
CA MET A 1 -11.22 -7.99 0.29
C MET A 1 -9.91 -8.01 -0.48
N TYR A 2 -10.04 -7.95 -1.80
CA TYR A 2 -8.99 -7.87 -2.80
C TYR A 2 -8.38 -6.45 -2.92
N ARG A 3 -9.17 -5.39 -2.71
CA ARG A 3 -8.68 -4.00 -2.67
C ARG A 3 -9.22 -3.23 -1.47
N THR A 4 -8.39 -2.37 -0.88
CA THR A 4 -8.85 -1.41 0.13
C THR A 4 -9.53 -0.21 -0.52
N LYS A 5 -10.34 0.52 0.26
CA LYS A 5 -10.98 1.76 -0.20
C LYS A 5 -9.97 2.82 -0.64
N ASP A 6 -8.81 2.86 0.02
CA ASP A 6 -7.73 3.80 -0.32
C ASP A 6 -7.01 3.41 -1.60
N GLN A 7 -6.85 2.11 -1.89
CA GLN A 7 -6.33 1.66 -3.19
C GLN A 7 -7.29 2.07 -4.32
N VAL A 8 -8.60 1.83 -4.15
CA VAL A 8 -9.62 2.26 -5.13
C VAL A 8 -9.61 3.77 -5.33
N ALA A 9 -9.59 4.56 -4.25
CA ALA A 9 -9.52 6.02 -4.33
C ALA A 9 -8.20 6.52 -4.93
N SER A 10 -7.07 5.87 -4.65
CA SER A 10 -5.77 6.21 -5.24
C SER A 10 -5.75 5.97 -6.74
N GLU A 11 -6.32 4.86 -7.20
CA GLU A 11 -6.48 4.56 -8.63
C GLU A 11 -7.37 5.61 -9.32
N PHE A 12 -8.46 6.05 -8.67
CA PHE A 12 -9.30 7.15 -9.19
C PHE A 12 -8.54 8.48 -9.32
N ILE A 13 -7.69 8.79 -8.32
CA ILE A 13 -6.86 10.00 -8.30
C ILE A 13 -5.78 9.93 -9.37
N ALA A 14 -5.07 8.80 -9.48
CA ALA A 14 -4.02 8.60 -10.46
C ALA A 14 -4.57 8.74 -11.89
N GLU A 15 -5.72 8.11 -12.19
CA GLU A 15 -6.36 8.24 -13.50
C GLU A 15 -6.83 9.67 -13.78
N GLY A 16 -7.40 10.34 -12.77
CA GLY A 16 -7.83 11.73 -12.90
C GLY A 16 -6.66 12.67 -13.19
N LYS A 17 -5.55 12.54 -12.44
CA LYS A 17 -4.31 13.29 -12.64
C LYS A 17 -3.71 13.02 -14.02
N ARG A 18 -3.65 11.74 -14.44
CA ARG A 18 -3.16 11.34 -15.78
C ARG A 18 -3.94 12.01 -16.91
N ARG A 19 -5.24 12.23 -16.72
CA ARG A 19 -6.13 12.88 -17.69
C ARG A 19 -6.24 14.40 -17.55
N GLY A 20 -5.53 15.02 -16.59
CA GLY A 20 -5.64 16.45 -16.32
C GLY A 20 -7.01 16.87 -15.75
N ILE A 21 -7.75 15.95 -15.12
CA ILE A 21 -9.00 16.27 -14.42
C ILE A 21 -8.66 17.12 -13.20
N THR A 22 -9.38 18.22 -13.01
CA THR A 22 -9.15 19.08 -11.85
C THR A 22 -9.49 18.33 -10.55
N GLU A 23 -8.90 18.77 -9.44
CA GLU A 23 -9.19 18.25 -8.11
C GLU A 23 -10.70 18.13 -7.84
N ARG A 24 -11.51 19.11 -8.28
CA ARG A 24 -12.96 19.08 -8.10
C ARG A 24 -13.59 17.87 -8.78
N GLY A 25 -13.16 17.55 -10.00
CA GLY A 25 -13.65 16.39 -10.74
C GLY A 25 -13.26 15.06 -10.13
N ILE A 26 -12.04 14.97 -9.59
CA ILE A 26 -11.56 13.76 -8.91
C ILE A 26 -12.36 13.52 -7.62
N VAL A 27 -12.62 14.57 -6.84
CA VAL A 27 -13.45 14.47 -5.64
C VAL A 27 -14.89 14.05 -5.96
N ILE A 28 -15.45 14.52 -7.08
CA ILE A 28 -16.76 14.06 -7.58
C ILE A 28 -16.74 12.55 -7.86
N CYS A 29 -15.69 12.03 -8.49
CA CYS A 29 -15.55 10.60 -8.78
C CYS A 29 -15.44 9.76 -7.49
N ILE A 30 -14.62 10.20 -6.52
CA ILE A 30 -14.49 9.52 -5.22
C ILE A 30 -15.83 9.53 -4.47
N ALA A 31 -16.53 10.67 -4.44
CA ALA A 31 -17.85 10.77 -3.82
C ALA A 31 -18.87 9.83 -4.48
N THR A 32 -18.79 9.67 -5.80
CA THR A 32 -19.57 8.68 -6.55
C THR A 32 -19.28 7.27 -6.05
N GLY A 33 -18.02 6.85 -6.00
CA GLY A 33 -17.66 5.52 -5.51
C GLY A 33 -18.06 5.27 -4.05
N LEU A 34 -18.00 6.30 -3.20
CA LEU A 34 -18.46 6.23 -1.81
C LEU A 34 -19.98 6.01 -1.70
N VAL A 35 -20.78 6.61 -2.58
CA VAL A 35 -22.25 6.41 -2.61
C VAL A 35 -22.62 5.06 -3.20
N GLU A 36 -22.00 4.69 -4.32
CA GLU A 36 -22.39 3.50 -5.09
C GLU A 36 -22.01 2.20 -4.38
N SER A 37 -20.82 2.14 -3.81
CA SER A 37 -20.25 0.89 -3.29
C SER A 37 -19.48 1.05 -1.99
N ASN A 38 -19.43 2.27 -1.44
CA ASN A 38 -18.49 2.60 -0.37
C ASN A 38 -17.03 2.26 -0.75
N LEU A 39 -16.67 2.49 -2.04
CA LEU A 39 -15.37 2.17 -2.67
C LEU A 39 -15.01 0.67 -2.66
N THR A 40 -16.00 -0.20 -2.77
CA THR A 40 -15.83 -1.67 -2.80
C THR A 40 -15.94 -2.19 -4.23
N VAL A 41 -15.02 -3.06 -4.67
CA VAL A 41 -15.11 -3.66 -6.02
C VAL A 41 -16.07 -4.84 -6.00
N TYR A 42 -17.30 -4.64 -6.50
CA TYR A 42 -18.30 -5.70 -6.58
C TYR A 42 -18.22 -6.52 -7.88
N ALA A 43 -18.30 -7.83 -7.77
CA ALA A 43 -18.82 -8.68 -8.86
C ALA A 43 -20.36 -8.74 -8.79
N ASN A 44 -21.00 -9.27 -9.81
CA ASN A 44 -22.46 -9.40 -9.87
C ASN A 44 -22.87 -10.80 -10.33
N SER A 45 -23.75 -11.45 -9.57
CA SER A 45 -24.23 -12.81 -9.88
C SER A 45 -24.99 -12.91 -11.21
N LYS A 46 -25.52 -11.80 -11.72
CA LYS A 46 -26.19 -11.71 -13.04
C LYS A 46 -25.22 -11.40 -14.19
N VAL A 47 -23.94 -11.21 -13.91
CA VAL A 47 -22.86 -11.01 -14.88
C VAL A 47 -21.80 -12.09 -14.64
N PRO A 48 -21.97 -13.32 -15.18
CA PRO A 48 -21.14 -14.47 -14.80
C PRO A 48 -19.62 -14.25 -14.97
N GLU A 49 -19.21 -13.52 -16.00
CA GLU A 49 -17.81 -13.15 -16.24
C GLU A 49 -17.20 -12.29 -15.11
N SER A 50 -18.01 -11.54 -14.36
CA SER A 50 -17.52 -10.74 -13.23
C SER A 50 -17.09 -11.60 -12.04
N LEU A 51 -17.64 -12.81 -11.90
CA LEU A 51 -17.35 -13.70 -10.76
C LEU A 51 -15.96 -14.34 -10.87
N SER A 52 -15.38 -14.41 -12.06
CA SER A 52 -14.01 -14.89 -12.28
C SER A 52 -12.96 -13.79 -12.20
N LEU A 53 -13.37 -12.52 -12.13
CA LEU A 53 -12.49 -11.37 -11.98
C LEU A 53 -12.24 -11.08 -10.49
N PRO A 54 -11.09 -10.49 -10.12
CA PRO A 54 -10.84 -10.12 -8.72
C PRO A 54 -11.87 -9.13 -8.16
N HIS A 55 -12.47 -9.46 -7.02
CA HIS A 55 -13.53 -8.66 -6.39
C HIS A 55 -13.53 -8.79 -4.86
N ASP A 56 -14.19 -7.84 -4.20
CA ASP A 56 -14.32 -7.74 -2.74
C ASP A 56 -15.63 -8.31 -2.22
N ALA A 57 -16.69 -8.24 -3.04
CA ALA A 57 -18.03 -8.64 -2.68
C ALA A 57 -18.84 -9.01 -3.94
N VAL A 58 -19.95 -9.71 -3.76
CA VAL A 58 -20.87 -10.09 -4.84
C VAL A 58 -22.22 -9.43 -4.61
N GLY A 59 -22.69 -8.68 -5.59
CA GLY A 59 -24.01 -8.06 -5.63
C GLY A 59 -24.95 -8.77 -6.60
N SER A 60 -26.19 -8.30 -6.66
CA SER A 60 -27.21 -8.81 -7.59
C SER A 60 -28.14 -7.71 -8.13
N ASP A 61 -27.83 -6.44 -7.86
CA ASP A 61 -28.60 -5.31 -8.36
C ASP A 61 -28.29 -5.04 -9.84
N GLY A 62 -29.35 -4.96 -10.66
CA GLY A 62 -29.26 -4.89 -12.13
C GLY A 62 -28.16 -5.78 -12.72
N LYS A 63 -27.28 -5.18 -13.53
CA LYS A 63 -25.99 -5.74 -13.98
C LYS A 63 -24.81 -4.83 -13.55
N SER A 64 -24.93 -4.18 -12.39
CA SER A 64 -23.92 -3.27 -11.86
C SER A 64 -22.72 -4.02 -11.29
N VAL A 65 -21.51 -3.61 -11.65
CA VAL A 65 -20.24 -4.14 -11.14
C VAL A 65 -19.27 -3.02 -10.76
N GLY A 66 -18.20 -3.39 -10.05
CA GLY A 66 -17.08 -2.51 -9.75
C GLY A 66 -17.36 -1.44 -8.70
N PRO A 67 -16.38 -0.55 -8.47
CA PRO A 67 -16.45 0.46 -7.41
C PRO A 67 -17.44 1.59 -7.72
N LEU A 68 -17.82 1.79 -8.98
CA LEU A 68 -18.81 2.79 -9.40
C LEU A 68 -20.17 2.17 -9.77
N GLN A 69 -20.39 0.88 -9.49
CA GLN A 69 -21.64 0.17 -9.81
C GLN A 69 -22.12 0.38 -11.25
N GLN A 70 -21.18 0.36 -12.20
CA GLN A 70 -21.46 0.61 -13.62
C GLN A 70 -22.14 -0.62 -14.24
N GLN A 71 -23.23 -0.38 -14.98
CA GLN A 71 -24.04 -1.44 -15.60
C GLN A 71 -23.35 -2.05 -16.83
N VAL A 72 -23.07 -3.35 -16.77
CA VAL A 72 -22.50 -4.14 -17.87
C VAL A 72 -23.63 -4.58 -18.80
N VAL A 73 -24.01 -3.68 -19.72
CA VAL A 73 -25.11 -3.87 -20.67
C VAL A 73 -24.60 -3.58 -22.09
N TRP A 74 -24.73 -4.58 -22.97
CA TRP A 74 -24.49 -4.44 -24.40
C TRP A 74 -25.82 -4.19 -25.13
N GLY A 75 -25.86 -3.17 -25.99
CA GLY A 75 -27.05 -2.83 -26.78
C GLY A 75 -26.74 -1.76 -27.84
N ASN A 76 -27.57 -1.67 -28.88
CA ASN A 76 -27.45 -0.67 -29.96
C ASN A 76 -26.03 -0.55 -30.57
N GLY A 77 -25.31 -1.67 -30.68
CA GLY A 77 -23.97 -1.72 -31.27
C GLY A 77 -22.83 -1.27 -30.35
N GLY A 78 -23.06 -1.11 -29.04
CA GLY A 78 -22.01 -0.77 -28.09
C GLY A 78 -22.31 -1.09 -26.62
N TRP A 79 -21.32 -0.86 -25.77
CA TRP A 79 -21.48 -0.96 -24.31
C TRP A 79 -22.14 0.30 -23.75
N TRP A 80 -23.04 0.12 -22.79
CA TRP A 80 -23.57 1.23 -22.00
C TRP A 80 -22.46 1.87 -21.13
N TRP A 81 -21.67 1.08 -20.41
CA TRP A 81 -20.45 1.54 -19.72
C TRP A 81 -19.20 0.87 -20.29
N GLY A 82 -19.14 -0.45 -20.21
CA GLY A 82 -18.03 -1.28 -20.68
C GLY A 82 -18.32 -2.75 -20.38
N ASP A 83 -17.38 -3.62 -20.72
CA ASP A 83 -17.40 -5.02 -20.28
C ASP A 83 -17.10 -5.14 -18.77
N ALA A 84 -17.27 -6.33 -18.18
CA ALA A 84 -17.03 -6.50 -16.74
C ALA A 84 -15.57 -6.20 -16.33
N ALA A 85 -14.59 -6.60 -17.14
CA ALA A 85 -13.18 -6.36 -16.85
C ALA A 85 -12.85 -4.86 -16.76
N THR A 86 -13.43 -4.05 -17.64
CA THR A 86 -13.26 -2.59 -17.64
C THR A 86 -14.03 -1.94 -16.49
N CYS A 87 -15.27 -2.37 -16.22
CA CYS A 87 -16.10 -1.77 -15.18
C CYS A 87 -15.63 -2.14 -13.75
N MET A 88 -14.98 -3.29 -13.56
CA MET A 88 -14.47 -3.74 -12.25
C MET A 88 -13.08 -3.22 -11.91
N ASP A 89 -12.26 -2.92 -12.91
CA ASP A 89 -10.95 -2.29 -12.68
C ASP A 89 -11.13 -0.82 -12.26
N PRO A 90 -10.70 -0.40 -11.05
CA PRO A 90 -10.97 0.94 -10.55
C PRO A 90 -10.40 2.06 -11.44
N THR A 91 -9.20 1.87 -11.97
CA THR A 91 -8.56 2.81 -12.91
C THR A 91 -9.41 2.98 -14.17
N ARG A 92 -9.80 1.88 -14.84
CA ARG A 92 -10.63 1.93 -16.06
C ARG A 92 -12.05 2.40 -15.80
N SER A 93 -12.67 1.97 -14.70
CA SER A 93 -14.00 2.38 -14.26
C SER A 93 -14.07 3.90 -14.02
N ALA A 94 -13.06 4.46 -13.33
CA ALA A 94 -12.92 5.91 -13.18
C ALA A 94 -12.68 6.60 -14.52
N GLY A 95 -11.90 5.99 -15.42
CA GLY A 95 -11.72 6.47 -16.79
C GLY A 95 -13.05 6.68 -17.53
N LEU A 96 -13.94 5.69 -17.50
CA LEU A 96 -15.28 5.78 -18.10
C LEU A 96 -16.13 6.89 -17.45
N PHE A 97 -16.00 7.08 -16.13
CA PHE A 97 -16.67 8.17 -15.43
C PHE A 97 -16.15 9.52 -15.90
N TYR A 98 -14.82 9.68 -15.98
CA TYR A 98 -14.19 10.91 -16.44
C TYR A 98 -14.54 11.25 -17.88
N ASP A 99 -14.67 10.26 -18.77
CA ASP A 99 -15.13 10.46 -20.16
C ASP A 99 -16.52 11.11 -20.25
N ARG A 100 -17.38 10.86 -19.25
CA ARG A 100 -18.68 11.54 -19.11
C ARG A 100 -18.56 12.86 -18.36
N LEU A 101 -17.72 12.92 -17.33
CA LEU A 101 -17.52 14.11 -16.50
C LEU A 101 -17.02 15.31 -17.29
N VAL A 102 -16.06 15.12 -18.20
CA VAL A 102 -15.50 16.22 -19.01
C VAL A 102 -16.51 16.90 -19.94
N LYS A 103 -17.66 16.26 -20.17
CA LYS A 103 -18.79 16.82 -20.94
C LYS A 103 -19.77 17.62 -20.07
N LYS A 104 -19.50 17.75 -18.77
CA LYS A 104 -20.30 18.49 -17.79
C LYS A 104 -19.52 19.74 -17.33
N PRO A 105 -20.19 20.81 -16.85
CA PRO A 105 -19.54 22.01 -16.35
C PRO A 105 -18.99 21.83 -14.92
N TYR A 106 -18.21 20.77 -14.69
CA TYR A 106 -17.82 20.35 -13.34
C TYR A 106 -16.80 21.27 -12.68
N GLN A 107 -16.00 22.00 -13.47
CA GLN A 107 -15.03 22.97 -12.97
C GLN A 107 -15.72 24.16 -12.29
N SER A 108 -16.93 24.51 -12.75
CA SER A 108 -17.71 25.64 -12.20
C SER A 108 -18.58 25.24 -11.00
N ALA A 109 -18.58 23.96 -10.60
CA ALA A 109 -19.39 23.46 -9.50
C ALA A 109 -18.75 23.75 -8.14
N THR A 110 -18.87 24.99 -7.67
CA THR A 110 -18.22 25.45 -6.42
C THR A 110 -18.87 24.92 -5.14
N SER A 111 -20.15 24.52 -5.17
CA SER A 111 -20.85 23.94 -4.03
C SER A 111 -20.97 22.42 -4.13
N ASP A 112 -21.03 21.73 -2.99
CA ASP A 112 -21.15 20.26 -2.94
C ASP A 112 -22.49 19.76 -3.47
N VAL A 113 -23.54 20.58 -3.37
CA VAL A 113 -24.84 20.33 -4.01
C VAL A 113 -24.68 20.31 -5.53
N ALA A 114 -24.00 21.29 -6.13
CA ALA A 114 -23.77 21.35 -7.57
C ALA A 114 -22.89 20.18 -8.06
N ALA A 115 -21.85 19.84 -7.29
CA ALA A 115 -20.99 18.69 -7.57
C ALA A 115 -21.77 17.36 -7.48
N GLY A 116 -22.65 17.21 -6.48
CA GLY A 116 -23.51 16.05 -6.34
C GLY A 116 -24.50 15.90 -7.50
N ALA A 117 -25.09 17.00 -7.95
CA ALA A 117 -25.97 17.01 -9.12
C ALA A 117 -25.25 16.55 -10.40
N ILE A 118 -23.95 16.88 -10.56
CA ILE A 118 -23.15 16.40 -11.68
C ILE A 118 -22.94 14.88 -11.61
N ALA A 119 -22.53 14.35 -10.44
CA ALA A 119 -22.37 12.91 -10.23
C ALA A 119 -23.67 12.15 -10.56
N GLN A 120 -24.78 12.63 -10.03
CA GLN A 120 -26.11 12.11 -10.32
C GLN A 120 -26.42 12.15 -11.82
N SER A 121 -26.11 13.23 -12.53
CA SER A 121 -26.39 13.34 -13.97
C SER A 121 -25.56 12.38 -14.83
N ILE A 122 -24.45 11.86 -14.29
CA ILE A 122 -23.57 10.90 -14.95
C ILE A 122 -24.03 9.46 -14.66
N GLN A 123 -24.37 9.17 -13.41
CA GLN A 123 -24.77 7.82 -12.99
C GLN A 123 -26.22 7.50 -13.27
N GLY A 124 -27.11 8.49 -13.22
CA GLY A 124 -28.55 8.27 -13.39
C GLY A 124 -29.19 7.47 -12.25
N SER A 125 -28.69 7.61 -11.02
CA SER A 125 -29.19 6.89 -9.83
C SER A 125 -30.61 7.34 -9.44
N ALA A 126 -31.34 6.50 -8.70
CA ALA A 126 -32.67 6.85 -8.18
C ALA A 126 -32.63 7.81 -6.98
N PHE A 127 -31.45 8.13 -6.44
CA PHE A 127 -31.28 8.90 -5.20
C PHE A 127 -30.32 10.09 -5.37
N PRO A 128 -30.78 11.19 -5.99
CA PRO A 128 -29.94 12.31 -6.43
C PRO A 128 -29.17 13.01 -5.30
N ASP A 129 -29.74 13.07 -4.09
CA ASP A 129 -29.19 13.86 -3.00
C ASP A 129 -28.00 13.19 -2.28
N ARG A 130 -27.74 11.89 -2.56
CA ARG A 130 -26.73 11.13 -1.80
C ARG A 130 -25.30 11.58 -2.08
N TYR A 131 -24.98 12.00 -3.30
CA TYR A 131 -23.60 12.35 -3.67
C TYR A 131 -23.09 13.59 -2.95
N ALA A 132 -23.93 14.62 -2.80
CA ALA A 132 -23.54 15.84 -2.09
C ALA A 132 -23.11 15.54 -0.64
N THR A 133 -23.78 14.58 0.02
CA THR A 133 -23.48 14.21 1.42
C THR A 133 -22.10 13.56 1.61
N ARG A 134 -21.50 13.02 0.55
CA ARG A 134 -20.20 12.31 0.60
C ARG A 134 -19.04 13.14 0.05
N MET A 135 -19.28 14.38 -0.40
CA MET A 135 -18.23 15.24 -0.97
C MET A 135 -17.15 15.64 0.03
N ALA A 136 -17.53 15.94 1.28
CA ALA A 136 -16.58 16.28 2.34
C ALA A 136 -15.65 15.09 2.67
N GLU A 137 -16.20 13.88 2.76
CA GLU A 137 -15.39 12.67 2.96
C GLU A 137 -14.50 12.40 1.74
N ALA A 138 -15.04 12.50 0.52
CA ALA A 138 -14.26 12.36 -0.70
C ALA A 138 -13.10 13.37 -0.79
N ARG A 139 -13.30 14.60 -0.31
CA ARG A 139 -12.24 15.61 -0.18
C ARG A 139 -11.14 15.15 0.77
N GLN A 140 -11.47 14.51 1.88
CA GLN A 140 -10.48 13.97 2.81
C GLN A 140 -9.67 12.84 2.17
N TYR A 141 -10.29 11.93 1.43
CA TYR A 141 -9.58 10.94 0.62
C TYR A 141 -8.63 11.63 -0.38
N TYR A 142 -9.13 12.61 -1.14
CA TYR A 142 -8.31 13.35 -2.09
C TYR A 142 -7.13 14.05 -1.43
N ASN A 143 -7.35 14.85 -0.39
CA ASN A 143 -6.29 15.62 0.27
C ASN A 143 -5.20 14.69 0.82
N ARG A 144 -5.61 13.61 1.48
CA ARG A 144 -4.72 12.61 2.06
C ARG A 144 -3.90 11.91 0.97
N LEU A 145 -4.56 11.39 -0.08
CA LEU A 145 -3.92 10.57 -1.12
C LEU A 145 -3.24 11.37 -2.25
N SER A 146 -3.61 12.64 -2.46
CA SER A 146 -3.08 13.47 -3.55
C SER A 146 -1.77 14.18 -3.20
N GLN A 147 -1.49 14.38 -1.91
CA GLN A 147 -0.28 15.05 -1.38
C GLN A 147 0.91 14.10 -1.19
N GLY A 148 0.83 12.86 -1.69
CA GLY A 148 1.91 11.88 -1.53
C GLY A 148 1.93 11.19 -0.16
N ALA A 149 0.97 11.47 0.72
CA ALA A 149 0.70 10.58 1.84
C ALA A 149 -0.13 9.40 1.29
N ALA A 150 0.58 8.43 0.72
CA ALA A 150 0.04 7.09 0.55
C ALA A 150 -0.58 6.72 1.90
N VAL A 151 -1.90 6.51 1.93
CA VAL A 151 -2.46 6.00 3.15
C VAL A 151 -1.86 4.61 3.27
N PRO A 152 -1.32 4.25 4.45
CA PRO A 152 -1.06 2.86 4.72
C PRO A 152 -2.34 2.12 4.36
N ASP A 153 -2.28 1.16 3.45
CA ASP A 153 -3.15 0.00 3.65
C ASP A 153 -2.95 -0.30 5.15
N SER A 154 -4.02 -0.28 5.96
CA SER A 154 -3.88 -0.53 7.40
C SER A 154 -3.21 -1.89 7.66
N ASN A 155 -3.04 -2.67 6.59
CA ASN A 155 -2.42 -3.95 6.48
C ASN A 155 -1.13 -3.99 5.62
N ARG A 156 -0.42 -2.87 5.47
CA ARG A 156 0.95 -2.81 4.91
C ARG A 156 1.89 -2.04 5.85
N PRO A 157 3.21 -2.29 5.80
CA PRO A 157 4.16 -1.49 6.57
C PRO A 157 4.19 -0.04 6.08
N ASP A 158 4.61 0.88 6.93
CA ASP A 158 4.76 2.29 6.55
C ASP A 158 6.01 2.48 5.65
N PHE A 159 5.78 2.87 4.40
CA PHE A 159 6.82 3.22 3.44
C PHE A 159 6.28 4.15 2.33
N ASN A 160 7.17 5.00 1.84
CA ASN A 160 6.99 5.80 0.63
C ASN A 160 7.31 4.94 -0.59
N GLU A 161 6.48 5.01 -1.62
CA GLU A 161 6.67 4.28 -2.88
C GLU A 161 6.38 5.21 -4.05
N PHE A 162 7.29 5.24 -5.03
CA PHE A 162 7.11 5.99 -6.26
C PHE A 162 7.95 5.40 -7.39
N PRO A 163 7.55 5.59 -8.67
CA PRO A 163 8.30 5.03 -9.78
C PRO A 163 9.43 5.94 -10.29
N LEU A 164 10.56 5.33 -10.65
CA LEU A 164 11.62 5.90 -11.51
C LEU A 164 12.07 4.83 -12.51
N TRP A 165 11.47 4.84 -13.69
CA TRP A 165 11.58 3.75 -14.66
C TRP A 165 12.96 3.63 -15.32
N SER A 166 13.49 2.41 -15.34
CA SER A 166 14.69 2.02 -16.09
C SER A 166 14.33 1.45 -17.47
N PRO A 167 15.11 1.78 -18.53
CA PRO A 167 14.97 1.16 -19.84
C PRO A 167 15.56 -0.26 -19.89
N SER A 168 16.40 -0.65 -18.93
CA SER A 168 17.09 -1.93 -18.88
C SER A 168 16.15 -3.04 -18.43
N SER A 169 15.27 -3.45 -19.32
CA SER A 169 14.30 -4.52 -19.11
C SER A 169 14.06 -5.30 -20.40
N GLN A 170 13.44 -6.47 -20.27
CA GLN A 170 13.07 -7.29 -21.43
C GLN A 170 11.74 -8.00 -21.22
N SER A 171 11.15 -8.47 -22.32
CA SER A 171 10.03 -9.40 -22.26
C SER A 171 10.45 -10.69 -21.57
N ARG A 172 9.55 -11.24 -20.74
CA ARG A 172 9.74 -12.56 -20.11
C ARG A 172 9.55 -13.71 -21.11
N SER A 173 9.05 -13.44 -22.31
CA SER A 173 8.79 -14.42 -23.37
C SER A 173 7.94 -15.63 -22.90
N GLY A 174 6.95 -15.36 -22.04
CA GLY A 174 6.07 -16.39 -21.45
C GLY A 174 6.70 -17.22 -20.32
N THR A 175 7.93 -16.92 -19.91
CA THR A 175 8.59 -17.58 -18.78
C THR A 175 7.78 -17.35 -17.50
N LYS A 176 7.45 -18.44 -16.80
CA LYS A 176 6.80 -18.36 -15.48
C LYS A 176 7.76 -17.73 -14.48
N VAL A 177 7.27 -16.74 -13.74
CA VAL A 177 7.98 -16.17 -12.60
C VAL A 177 7.78 -17.09 -11.40
N ASP A 178 8.88 -17.60 -10.85
CA ASP A 178 8.88 -18.56 -9.73
C ASP A 178 9.94 -18.26 -8.67
N LEU A 179 10.64 -17.13 -8.79
CA LEU A 179 11.63 -16.65 -7.84
C LEU A 179 11.38 -15.18 -7.46
N PHE A 180 11.64 -14.84 -6.20
CA PHE A 180 11.85 -13.48 -5.75
C PHE A 180 13.25 -13.41 -5.13
N LEU A 181 14.12 -12.55 -5.63
CA LEU A 181 15.53 -12.52 -5.28
C LEU A 181 15.92 -11.18 -4.65
N LEU A 182 16.56 -11.28 -3.49
CA LEU A 182 17.15 -10.17 -2.75
C LEU A 182 18.59 -9.88 -3.22
N HIS A 183 18.95 -8.60 -3.29
CA HIS A 183 20.26 -8.12 -3.75
C HIS A 183 20.80 -7.05 -2.81
N THR A 184 22.13 -6.84 -2.84
CA THR A 184 22.79 -5.66 -2.26
C THR A 184 23.32 -4.76 -3.38
N GLN A 185 23.58 -3.49 -3.05
CA GLN A 185 24.08 -2.52 -4.03
C GLN A 185 25.61 -2.55 -4.15
N GLU A 186 26.32 -2.93 -3.10
CA GLU A 186 27.78 -2.84 -2.97
C GLU A 186 28.36 -1.42 -3.11
N GLY A 187 27.54 -0.40 -2.89
CA GLY A 187 27.92 1.01 -2.97
C GLY A 187 26.80 1.92 -2.51
N GLY A 188 27.05 3.24 -2.60
CA GLY A 188 26.08 4.25 -2.17
C GLY A 188 25.92 4.33 -0.65
N GLY A 189 24.73 4.77 -0.21
CA GLY A 189 24.37 4.99 1.20
C GLY A 189 23.72 6.36 1.42
N GLY A 190 23.33 6.64 2.66
CA GLY A 190 22.64 7.87 3.03
C GLY A 190 21.12 7.78 2.93
N ASN A 191 20.44 8.88 3.26
CA ASN A 191 18.98 8.92 3.40
C ASN A 191 18.22 8.78 2.07
N SER A 192 18.88 9.05 0.94
CA SER A 192 18.29 9.00 -0.41
C SER A 192 18.74 7.79 -1.22
N ALA A 193 19.35 6.78 -0.58
CA ALA A 193 20.04 5.69 -1.27
C ALA A 193 19.17 4.96 -2.30
N ALA A 194 17.90 4.65 -2.00
CA ALA A 194 16.98 4.04 -2.96
C ALA A 194 16.77 4.90 -4.21
N GLU A 195 16.49 6.20 -4.03
CA GLU A 195 16.28 7.13 -5.13
C GLU A 195 17.55 7.32 -5.97
N ASP A 196 18.71 7.41 -5.33
CA ASP A 196 20.00 7.58 -6.01
C ASP A 196 20.37 6.34 -6.83
N LEU A 197 20.13 5.14 -6.29
CA LEU A 197 20.29 3.90 -7.05
C LEU A 197 19.30 3.85 -8.21
N ALA A 198 18.02 4.17 -7.99
CA ALA A 198 17.03 4.17 -9.06
C ALA A 198 17.38 5.15 -10.20
N LYS A 199 17.88 6.35 -9.89
CA LYS A 199 18.40 7.30 -10.89
C LYS A 199 19.58 6.74 -11.67
N TYR A 200 20.51 6.05 -11.00
CA TYR A 200 21.60 5.35 -11.67
C TYR A 200 21.07 4.27 -12.63
N LEU A 201 20.11 3.45 -12.20
CA LEU A 201 19.51 2.39 -13.03
C LEU A 201 18.65 2.97 -14.18
N GLY A 202 18.16 4.20 -14.04
CA GLY A 202 17.45 4.93 -15.10
C GLY A 202 18.33 5.35 -16.28
N ASN A 203 19.66 5.35 -16.13
CA ASN A 203 20.58 5.68 -17.21
C ASN A 203 20.77 4.48 -18.17
N PRO A 204 20.38 4.60 -19.46
CA PRO A 204 20.51 3.51 -20.43
C PRO A 204 21.94 2.98 -20.61
N ALA A 205 22.96 3.80 -20.33
CA ALA A 205 24.37 3.42 -20.48
C ALA A 205 24.81 2.36 -19.45
N ASN A 206 24.12 2.26 -18.31
CA ASN A 206 24.51 1.33 -17.24
C ASN A 206 24.07 -0.11 -17.50
N GLN A 207 23.04 -0.31 -18.33
CA GLN A 207 22.57 -1.64 -18.77
C GLN A 207 22.32 -2.64 -17.62
N VAL A 208 21.86 -2.15 -16.48
CA VAL A 208 21.51 -2.95 -15.30
C VAL A 208 20.26 -2.37 -14.64
N SER A 209 19.46 -3.20 -13.99
CA SER A 209 18.26 -2.78 -13.28
C SER A 209 17.86 -3.76 -12.18
N TYR A 210 16.87 -3.37 -11.39
CA TYR A 210 16.08 -4.24 -10.50
C TYR A 210 14.60 -3.89 -10.72
N HIS A 211 13.69 -4.64 -10.10
CA HIS A 211 12.28 -4.23 -10.05
C HIS A 211 12.09 -3.16 -8.97
N TYR A 212 12.75 -3.36 -7.82
CA TYR A 212 12.67 -2.46 -6.68
C TYR A 212 14.06 -2.05 -6.20
N THR A 213 14.18 -0.78 -5.81
CA THR A 213 15.25 -0.34 -4.91
C THR A 213 14.64 0.12 -3.60
N ILE A 214 15.26 -0.22 -2.48
CA ILE A 214 14.71 0.07 -1.16
C ILE A 214 15.81 0.49 -0.18
N SER A 215 15.53 1.48 0.66
CA SER A 215 16.41 1.87 1.76
C SER A 215 15.63 2.44 2.94
N GLN A 216 16.16 2.25 4.15
CA GLN A 216 15.70 2.92 5.35
C GLN A 216 16.63 4.11 5.67
N ALA A 217 16.06 5.31 5.73
CA ALA A 217 16.76 6.54 6.11
C ALA A 217 17.01 6.61 7.62
N SER A 218 17.86 7.55 8.03
CA SER A 218 18.25 7.75 9.43
C SER A 218 17.11 8.19 10.36
N ASP A 219 16.07 8.82 9.82
CA ASP A 219 14.81 9.11 10.54
C ASP A 219 13.90 7.87 10.69
N GLY A 220 14.32 6.73 10.12
CA GLY A 220 13.57 5.50 10.12
C GLY A 220 12.45 5.45 9.09
N GLY A 221 12.35 6.40 8.16
CA GLY A 221 11.49 6.33 6.99
C GLY A 221 12.02 5.30 6.00
N VAL A 222 11.11 4.57 5.34
CA VAL A 222 11.48 3.63 4.27
C VAL A 222 11.01 4.20 2.94
N THR A 223 11.92 4.17 1.96
CA THR A 223 11.61 4.53 0.57
C THR A 223 11.80 3.30 -0.31
N VAL A 224 10.78 2.99 -1.10
CA VAL A 224 10.79 2.04 -2.19
C VAL A 224 10.68 2.83 -3.50
N VAL A 225 11.50 2.49 -4.48
CA VAL A 225 11.37 3.03 -5.83
C VAL A 225 11.15 1.90 -6.81
N ASP A 226 10.07 1.99 -7.59
CA ASP A 226 9.76 1.07 -8.68
C ASP A 226 10.62 1.41 -9.89
N VAL A 227 11.48 0.47 -10.30
CA VAL A 227 12.48 0.69 -11.34
C VAL A 227 12.12 -0.05 -12.62
N VAL A 228 11.59 -1.26 -12.52
CA VAL A 228 11.07 -2.02 -13.67
C VAL A 228 9.73 -2.61 -13.29
N ASP A 229 8.73 -2.44 -14.17
CA ASP A 229 7.45 -3.10 -14.02
C ASP A 229 7.66 -4.62 -13.93
N THR A 230 7.18 -5.22 -12.84
CA THR A 230 7.23 -6.66 -12.55
C THR A 230 6.74 -7.56 -13.69
N ASP A 231 5.86 -7.09 -14.59
CA ASP A 231 5.41 -7.86 -15.76
C ASP A 231 6.51 -8.04 -16.82
N LYS A 232 7.59 -7.25 -16.75
CA LYS A 232 8.83 -7.41 -17.53
C LYS A 232 9.93 -7.98 -16.64
N ALA A 233 10.98 -8.53 -17.27
CA ALA A 233 12.17 -8.93 -16.55
C ALA A 233 13.14 -7.74 -16.40
N SER A 234 13.65 -7.52 -15.20
CA SER A 234 14.80 -6.67 -14.93
C SER A 234 16.12 -7.34 -15.39
N TRP A 235 17.15 -6.56 -15.65
CA TRP A 235 18.50 -7.02 -15.96
C TRP A 235 19.34 -7.04 -14.68
N SER A 236 19.15 -8.07 -13.86
CA SER A 236 19.68 -8.12 -12.49
C SER A 236 20.56 -9.33 -12.18
N VAL A 237 20.25 -10.47 -12.79
CA VAL A 237 20.62 -11.79 -12.25
C VAL A 237 20.76 -12.84 -13.36
N LEU A 238 21.51 -12.49 -14.40
CA LEU A 238 21.98 -13.44 -15.43
C LEU A 238 20.84 -14.30 -16.01
N SER A 239 21.00 -15.63 -16.05
CA SER A 239 20.00 -16.55 -16.60
C SER A 239 18.66 -16.55 -15.85
N ALA A 240 18.62 -16.06 -14.61
CA ALA A 240 17.42 -16.03 -13.80
C ALA A 240 16.53 -14.80 -14.04
N ASN A 241 16.94 -13.83 -14.87
CA ASN A 241 16.18 -12.59 -15.14
C ASN A 241 14.69 -12.85 -15.46
N ASN A 242 14.40 -13.72 -16.42
CA ASN A 242 13.03 -13.93 -16.91
C ASN A 242 12.09 -14.62 -15.90
N ARG A 243 12.65 -15.36 -14.93
CA ARG A 243 11.88 -16.13 -13.94
C ARG A 243 11.85 -15.50 -12.55
N SER A 244 12.47 -14.33 -12.38
CA SER A 244 12.60 -13.68 -11.07
C SER A 244 11.97 -12.30 -11.02
N ILE A 245 11.50 -11.95 -9.82
CA ILE A 245 11.43 -10.57 -9.33
C ILE A 245 12.71 -10.28 -8.55
N ASN A 246 13.20 -9.04 -8.61
CA ASN A 246 14.51 -8.66 -8.08
C ASN A 246 14.38 -7.36 -7.28
N LEU A 247 14.71 -7.41 -5.99
CA LEU A 247 14.70 -6.27 -5.08
C LEU A 247 16.12 -6.03 -4.56
N CYS A 248 16.60 -4.79 -4.66
CA CYS A 248 17.91 -4.40 -4.17
C CYS A 248 17.82 -3.47 -2.97
N PHE A 249 18.48 -3.85 -1.86
CA PHE A 249 18.67 -2.97 -0.72
C PHE A 249 19.75 -1.93 -1.05
N ALA A 250 19.35 -0.70 -1.34
CA ALA A 250 20.26 0.37 -1.69
C ALA A 250 21.15 0.77 -0.50
N GLY A 251 22.41 1.08 -0.76
CA GLY A 251 23.43 1.38 0.25
C GLY A 251 23.97 0.17 1.01
N SER A 252 23.49 -1.04 0.71
CA SER A 252 23.85 -2.27 1.43
C SER A 252 25.05 -3.00 0.84
N ARG A 253 25.62 -3.92 1.63
CA ARG A 253 26.76 -4.77 1.26
C ARG A 253 26.53 -6.19 1.75
N ALA A 254 26.90 -7.18 0.96
CA ALA A 254 26.90 -8.59 1.36
C ALA A 254 27.86 -8.87 2.53
N SER A 255 28.87 -8.01 2.72
CA SER A 255 29.80 -8.08 3.86
C SER A 255 29.22 -7.57 5.18
N TRP A 256 28.01 -7.00 5.18
CA TRP A 256 27.40 -6.49 6.41
C TRP A 256 27.16 -7.59 7.44
N THR A 257 27.51 -7.26 8.68
CA THR A 257 27.11 -8.01 9.87
C THR A 257 25.60 -7.93 10.07
N ARG A 258 25.05 -8.86 10.88
CA ARG A 258 23.65 -8.82 11.28
C ARG A 258 23.24 -7.48 11.89
N ASP A 259 24.06 -6.90 12.75
CA ASP A 259 23.74 -5.62 13.41
C ASP A 259 23.65 -4.46 12.42
N GLN A 260 24.48 -4.48 11.37
CA GLN A 260 24.38 -3.50 10.28
C GLN A 260 23.08 -3.69 9.48
N TRP A 261 22.71 -4.94 9.17
CA TRP A 261 21.43 -5.24 8.53
C TRP A 261 20.23 -4.86 9.39
N MET A 262 20.28 -5.09 10.71
CA MET A 262 19.16 -4.78 11.61
C MET A 262 18.92 -3.28 11.76
N LYS A 263 19.88 -2.40 11.41
CA LYS A 263 19.63 -0.96 11.25
C LYS A 263 18.69 -0.64 10.07
N GLN A 264 18.49 -1.60 9.17
CA GLN A 264 17.58 -1.54 8.02
C GLN A 264 16.33 -2.43 8.23
N SER A 265 15.99 -2.78 9.47
CA SER A 265 14.91 -3.73 9.78
C SER A 265 13.54 -3.34 9.23
N LYS A 266 13.24 -2.04 9.07
CA LYS A 266 11.99 -1.59 8.47
C LYS A 266 12.00 -1.80 6.95
N ALA A 267 13.13 -1.54 6.29
CA ALA A 267 13.28 -1.87 4.87
C ALA A 267 13.18 -3.39 4.64
N ILE A 268 13.73 -4.21 5.53
CA ILE A 268 13.61 -5.68 5.47
C ILE A 268 12.14 -6.11 5.64
N ASP A 269 11.39 -5.48 6.54
CA ASP A 269 9.95 -5.74 6.73
C ASP A 269 9.14 -5.40 5.47
N VAL A 270 9.42 -4.24 4.87
CA VAL A 270 8.77 -3.78 3.63
C VAL A 270 9.14 -4.68 2.46
N ALA A 271 10.39 -5.12 2.34
CA ALA A 271 10.81 -6.09 1.33
C ALA A 271 10.07 -7.43 1.48
N ALA A 272 9.83 -7.89 2.71
CA ALA A 272 9.05 -9.09 2.97
C ALA A 272 7.57 -8.90 2.56
N TYR A 273 6.99 -7.73 2.85
CA TYR A 273 5.64 -7.38 2.38
C TYR A 273 5.55 -7.40 0.84
N LEU A 274 6.48 -6.76 0.14
CA LEU A 274 6.51 -6.73 -1.33
C LEU A 274 6.68 -8.14 -1.92
N ALA A 275 7.59 -8.95 -1.35
CA ALA A 275 7.76 -10.34 -1.76
C ALA A 275 6.46 -11.15 -1.66
N VAL A 276 5.66 -10.94 -0.60
CA VAL A 276 4.34 -11.58 -0.46
C VAL A 276 3.37 -11.12 -1.56
N GLN A 277 3.36 -9.83 -1.91
CA GLN A 277 2.48 -9.32 -2.98
C GLN A 277 2.84 -9.93 -4.33
N ASP A 278 4.13 -10.02 -4.65
CA ASP A 278 4.57 -10.66 -5.89
C ASP A 278 4.37 -12.17 -5.89
N CYS A 279 4.49 -12.83 -4.73
CA CYS A 279 4.10 -14.23 -4.60
C CYS A 279 2.62 -14.46 -4.92
N LYS A 280 1.74 -13.58 -4.44
CA LYS A 280 0.31 -13.59 -4.80
C LYS A 280 0.09 -13.37 -6.29
N LYS A 281 0.72 -12.33 -6.86
CA LYS A 281 0.52 -11.91 -8.25
C LYS A 281 0.96 -12.97 -9.25
N TYR A 282 2.14 -13.55 -9.04
CA TYR A 282 2.77 -14.44 -10.02
C TYR A 282 2.63 -15.94 -9.69
N GLY A 283 2.06 -16.27 -8.53
CA GLY A 283 1.99 -17.66 -8.07
C GLY A 283 3.37 -18.25 -7.74
N ILE A 284 4.27 -17.42 -7.22
CA ILE A 284 5.54 -17.87 -6.63
C ILE A 284 5.18 -18.59 -5.32
N PRO A 285 5.78 -19.76 -5.01
CA PRO A 285 5.53 -20.44 -3.74
C PRO A 285 5.79 -19.54 -2.53
N PHE A 286 4.86 -19.51 -1.58
CA PHE A 286 4.94 -18.69 -0.36
C PHE A 286 5.90 -19.30 0.66
N LYS A 287 7.18 -19.32 0.32
CA LYS A 287 8.25 -19.85 1.17
C LYS A 287 9.56 -19.14 0.89
N VAL A 288 10.31 -18.90 1.96
CA VAL A 288 11.72 -18.51 1.87
C VAL A 288 12.53 -19.79 1.71
N ILE A 289 13.18 -19.97 0.57
CA ILE A 289 13.99 -21.15 0.27
C ILE A 289 15.44 -21.01 0.72
N GLY A 290 15.85 -19.81 1.17
CA GLY A 290 17.12 -19.57 1.85
C GLY A 290 17.83 -18.30 1.37
N THR A 291 18.74 -17.79 2.19
CA THR A 291 19.61 -16.64 1.88
C THR A 291 20.96 -16.82 2.58
N GLY A 292 21.96 -16.04 2.21
CA GLY A 292 23.24 -15.95 2.93
C GLY A 292 24.05 -17.25 2.93
N GLY A 293 23.78 -18.13 1.96
CA GLY A 293 24.59 -19.32 1.69
C GLY A 293 24.01 -20.63 2.16
N THR A 294 22.83 -20.63 2.76
CA THR A 294 22.09 -21.85 3.14
C THR A 294 20.74 -21.88 2.44
N TYR A 295 20.49 -22.93 1.66
CA TYR A 295 19.28 -23.08 0.83
C TYR A 295 18.65 -24.45 1.03
N SER A 296 17.33 -24.52 0.93
CA SER A 296 16.59 -25.78 0.87
C SER A 296 16.78 -26.46 -0.50
N ALA A 297 16.24 -27.67 -0.64
CA ALA A 297 16.23 -28.38 -1.93
C ALA A 297 15.24 -27.80 -2.95
N ASP A 298 14.35 -26.89 -2.51
CA ASP A 298 13.35 -26.29 -3.36
C ASP A 298 13.97 -25.36 -4.42
N ARG A 299 13.32 -25.29 -5.58
CA ARG A 299 13.81 -24.53 -6.73
C ARG A 299 12.97 -23.29 -7.09
N ALA A 300 11.96 -23.00 -6.29
CA ALA A 300 11.02 -21.89 -6.47
C ALA A 300 10.58 -21.35 -5.09
N GLY A 301 10.49 -20.02 -4.97
CA GLY A 301 10.24 -19.30 -3.73
C GLY A 301 11.09 -18.03 -3.60
N VAL A 302 11.28 -17.56 -2.37
CA VAL A 302 12.06 -16.34 -2.06
C VAL A 302 13.49 -16.71 -1.66
N ALA A 303 14.47 -16.10 -2.32
CA ALA A 303 15.90 -16.29 -2.06
C ALA A 303 16.69 -14.98 -2.29
N ASP A 304 18.01 -15.08 -2.49
CA ASP A 304 18.90 -13.98 -2.84
C ASP A 304 19.73 -14.30 -4.10
N HIS A 305 20.56 -13.35 -4.57
CA HIS A 305 21.41 -13.59 -5.73
C HIS A 305 22.32 -14.80 -5.54
N GLN A 306 22.85 -15.02 -4.33
CA GLN A 306 23.77 -16.11 -4.04
C GLN A 306 23.14 -17.49 -4.25
N TYR A 307 21.81 -17.64 -4.18
CA TYR A 307 21.12 -18.84 -4.66
C TYR A 307 21.44 -19.15 -6.14
N VAL A 308 21.41 -18.14 -7.01
CA VAL A 308 21.70 -18.31 -8.45
C VAL A 308 23.15 -18.78 -8.64
N THR A 309 24.09 -18.22 -7.89
CA THR A 309 25.49 -18.65 -7.93
C THR A 309 25.71 -20.05 -7.36
N LYS A 310 25.22 -20.35 -6.15
CA LYS A 310 25.54 -21.63 -5.49
C LYS A 310 24.65 -22.80 -5.90
N VAL A 311 23.39 -22.53 -6.22
CA VAL A 311 22.36 -23.56 -6.43
C VAL A 311 22.05 -23.75 -7.92
N LEU A 312 22.11 -22.68 -8.71
CA LEU A 312 21.98 -22.77 -10.18
C LEU A 312 23.33 -22.84 -10.91
N GLY A 313 24.43 -22.46 -10.24
CA GLY A 313 25.77 -22.50 -10.82
C GLY A 313 26.06 -21.37 -11.81
N ASP A 314 25.39 -20.22 -11.66
CA ASP A 314 25.48 -19.08 -12.57
C ASP A 314 25.93 -17.80 -11.86
N GLY A 315 26.98 -17.16 -12.36
CA GLY A 315 27.58 -15.96 -11.77
C GLY A 315 28.52 -16.20 -10.59
N THR A 316 28.92 -15.10 -9.95
CA THR A 316 29.89 -15.09 -8.84
C THR A 316 29.43 -14.25 -7.64
N HIS A 317 28.24 -13.67 -7.72
CA HIS A 317 27.71 -12.74 -6.74
C HIS A 317 27.32 -13.47 -5.44
N THR A 318 27.43 -12.75 -4.32
CA THR A 318 27.28 -13.32 -2.98
C THR A 318 26.20 -12.64 -2.14
N ASP A 319 25.41 -11.76 -2.75
CA ASP A 319 24.27 -11.11 -2.12
C ASP A 319 23.27 -12.14 -1.57
N VAL A 320 22.68 -11.95 -0.39
CA VAL A 320 22.80 -10.81 0.54
C VAL A 320 23.85 -11.02 1.64
N GLY A 321 24.64 -12.09 1.52
CA GLY A 321 25.69 -12.46 2.47
C GLY A 321 25.18 -13.13 3.74
N SER A 322 26.09 -13.80 4.45
CA SER A 322 25.77 -14.62 5.63
C SER A 322 25.28 -13.82 6.84
N GLY A 323 25.50 -12.50 6.85
CA GLY A 323 25.02 -11.62 7.91
C GLY A 323 23.55 -11.22 7.79
N PHE A 324 22.88 -11.50 6.66
CA PHE A 324 21.49 -11.11 6.48
C PHE A 324 20.56 -11.83 7.47
N PRO A 325 19.61 -11.11 8.13
CA PRO A 325 18.76 -11.67 9.16
C PRO A 325 17.58 -12.45 8.55
N VAL A 326 17.87 -13.62 7.99
CA VAL A 326 16.90 -14.48 7.30
C VAL A 326 15.74 -14.92 8.19
N ASP A 327 15.99 -15.11 9.48
CA ASP A 327 14.99 -15.42 10.50
C ASP A 327 13.97 -14.29 10.66
N TYR A 328 14.45 -13.04 10.75
CA TYR A 328 13.58 -11.88 10.82
C TYR A 328 12.82 -11.69 9.51
N PHE A 329 13.48 -11.74 8.35
CA PHE A 329 12.81 -11.66 7.06
C PHE A 329 11.73 -12.74 6.90
N SER A 330 12.04 -13.99 7.26
CA SER A 330 11.08 -15.10 7.19
C SER A 330 9.89 -14.91 8.13
N GLN A 331 10.14 -14.40 9.34
CA GLN A 331 9.08 -14.04 10.29
C GLN A 331 8.15 -12.97 9.71
N ARG A 332 8.72 -11.91 9.13
CA ARG A 332 7.95 -10.82 8.51
C ARG A 332 7.20 -11.29 7.25
N PHE A 333 7.84 -12.14 6.44
CA PHE A 333 7.20 -12.76 5.27
C PHE A 333 5.99 -13.59 5.68
N ALA A 334 6.12 -14.45 6.70
CA ALA A 334 5.01 -15.24 7.22
C ALA A 334 3.88 -14.36 7.80
N PHE A 335 4.23 -13.28 8.50
CA PHE A 335 3.27 -12.31 9.03
C PHE A 335 2.44 -11.66 7.91
N TRP A 336 3.09 -11.16 6.85
CA TRP A 336 2.38 -10.56 5.71
C TRP A 336 1.63 -11.59 4.85
N ALA A 337 2.16 -12.81 4.75
CA ALA A 337 1.46 -13.92 4.09
C ALA A 337 0.16 -14.30 4.82
N ALA A 338 0.15 -14.21 6.16
CA ALA A 338 -1.03 -14.36 6.99
C ALA A 338 -1.99 -13.14 6.94
N GLY A 339 -1.65 -12.14 6.12
CA GLY A 339 -2.48 -10.97 5.90
C GLY A 339 -2.31 -9.89 6.96
N GLY A 340 -1.09 -9.70 7.51
CA GLY A 340 -0.67 -8.45 8.18
C GLY A 340 -1.40 -8.06 9.46
N ALA A 341 -2.40 -8.84 9.88
CA ALA A 341 -3.10 -8.64 11.12
C ALA A 341 -2.24 -9.18 12.26
N THR A 342 -1.74 -8.28 13.11
CA THR A 342 -1.45 -8.70 14.49
C THR A 342 -2.76 -9.20 15.06
N THR A 343 -2.81 -10.45 15.54
CA THR A 343 -3.86 -10.84 16.47
C THR A 343 -3.82 -9.81 17.60
N SER A 344 -4.75 -8.86 17.58
CA SER A 344 -4.96 -7.96 18.70
C SER A 344 -5.53 -8.83 19.81
N THR A 345 -4.63 -9.45 20.57
CA THR A 345 -4.92 -9.61 21.98
C THR A 345 -5.12 -8.18 22.45
N PRO A 346 -6.33 -7.77 22.90
CA PRO A 346 -6.51 -6.46 23.48
C PRO A 346 -5.39 -6.27 24.50
N PRO A 347 -4.68 -5.13 24.50
CA PRO A 347 -3.66 -4.89 25.51
C PRO A 347 -4.30 -5.17 26.86
N ALA A 348 -3.65 -6.02 27.67
CA ALA A 348 -4.10 -6.28 29.02
C ALA A 348 -4.39 -4.92 29.67
N ALA A 349 -5.56 -4.75 30.27
CA ALA A 349 -5.94 -3.50 30.90
C ALA A 349 -4.80 -3.10 31.86
N LYS A 350 -4.19 -1.93 31.61
CA LYS A 350 -3.10 -1.43 32.46
C LYS A 350 -3.62 -1.34 33.90
N VAL A 351 -2.89 -1.91 34.85
CA VAL A 351 -3.22 -1.79 36.27
C VAL A 351 -2.67 -0.45 36.76
N TRP A 352 -3.56 0.48 37.08
CA TRP A 352 -3.17 1.76 37.68
C TRP A 352 -2.66 1.57 39.13
N PRO A 353 -1.56 2.23 39.55
CA PRO A 353 -0.62 3.02 38.75
C PRO A 353 0.53 2.20 38.15
N LYS A 354 0.63 0.91 38.49
CA LYS A 354 1.78 0.03 38.25
C LYS A 354 2.24 -0.04 36.78
N ASP A 355 1.30 -0.10 35.85
CA ASP A 355 1.60 -0.36 34.43
C ASP A 355 1.60 0.94 33.58
N TYR A 356 1.56 2.10 34.24
CA TYR A 356 1.58 3.42 33.62
C TYR A 356 2.99 4.01 33.69
N SER A 357 3.45 4.61 32.60
CA SER A 357 4.75 5.29 32.55
C SER A 357 4.75 6.57 33.39
N ASP A 358 5.93 7.02 33.83
CA ASP A 358 6.08 8.27 34.60
C ASP A 358 5.41 9.47 33.92
N ARG A 359 5.46 9.53 32.58
CA ARG A 359 4.80 10.57 31.81
C ARG A 359 3.27 10.47 31.89
N GLU A 360 2.70 9.27 31.74
CA GLU A 360 1.25 9.06 31.84
C GLU A 360 0.75 9.35 33.27
N LEU A 361 1.54 8.97 34.28
CA LEU A 361 1.27 9.33 35.68
C LEU A 361 1.31 10.84 35.89
N LEU A 362 2.29 11.53 35.32
CA LEU A 362 2.41 12.99 35.38
C LEU A 362 1.28 13.70 34.64
N GLU A 363 0.92 13.26 33.44
CA GLU A 363 -0.21 13.80 32.67
C GLU A 363 -1.53 13.59 33.43
N TRP A 364 -1.72 12.44 34.07
CA TRP A 364 -2.87 12.18 34.93
C TRP A 364 -2.90 13.12 36.15
N ILE A 365 -1.76 13.35 36.82
CA ILE A 365 -1.63 14.31 37.93
C ILE A 365 -1.90 15.74 37.44
N VAL A 366 -1.36 16.14 36.29
CA VAL A 366 -1.57 17.46 35.69
C VAL A 366 -3.03 17.67 35.33
N ALA A 367 -3.73 16.63 34.83
CA ALA A 367 -5.17 16.69 34.60
C ALA A 367 -5.95 16.95 35.90
N GLN A 368 -5.43 16.53 37.06
CA GLN A 368 -6.02 16.85 38.37
C GLN A 368 -5.74 18.29 38.86
N LEU A 369 -4.83 19.01 38.21
CA LEU A 369 -4.53 20.42 38.49
C LEU A 369 -5.40 21.38 37.64
N GLY A 370 -6.06 20.87 36.59
CA GLY A 370 -7.04 21.58 35.74
C GLY A 370 -8.49 21.21 36.06
N ASP A 371 -9.35 21.10 35.04
CA ASP A 371 -10.79 20.79 35.18
C ASP A 371 -11.10 19.38 35.74
N GLY A 372 -10.07 18.57 35.98
CA GLY A 372 -10.16 17.18 36.43
C GLY A 372 -10.26 16.19 35.27
N ASP A 373 -9.85 14.94 35.50
CA ASP A 373 -10.06 13.86 34.55
C ASP A 373 -11.52 13.37 34.61
N PRO A 374 -12.26 13.32 33.48
CA PRO A 374 -13.67 12.93 33.45
C PRO A 374 -13.95 11.49 33.92
N ALA A 375 -12.92 10.63 33.99
CA ALA A 375 -13.02 9.28 34.54
C ALA A 375 -12.95 9.23 36.08
N TRP A 376 -12.69 10.35 36.76
CA TRP A 376 -12.55 10.40 38.21
C TRP A 376 -13.91 10.49 38.94
N PRO A 377 -14.20 9.63 39.95
CA PRO A 377 -15.49 9.61 40.62
C PRO A 377 -15.81 10.84 41.49
N SER A 378 -14.83 11.68 41.83
CA SER A 378 -15.01 12.75 42.82
C SER A 378 -15.78 13.97 42.28
N LYS A 379 -16.05 14.05 40.97
CA LYS A 379 -16.80 15.10 40.25
C LYS A 379 -16.91 16.42 41.04
N GLY A 380 -15.88 17.25 40.95
CA GLY A 380 -15.92 18.62 41.48
C GLY A 380 -14.97 18.94 42.65
N MET A 381 -14.05 18.05 43.03
CA MET A 381 -12.92 18.40 43.91
C MET A 381 -11.61 18.14 43.18
N THR A 382 -10.74 19.14 43.03
CA THR A 382 -9.37 18.93 42.52
C THR A 382 -8.47 18.30 43.58
N LEU A 383 -7.33 17.75 43.18
CA LEU A 383 -6.30 17.27 44.12
C LEU A 383 -5.83 18.41 45.06
N ARG A 384 -5.73 19.63 44.53
CA ARG A 384 -5.44 20.84 45.28
C ARG A 384 -6.49 21.12 46.36
N ASP A 385 -7.77 21.01 46.05
CA ASP A 385 -8.86 21.25 47.02
C ASP A 385 -8.82 20.26 48.17
N LYS A 386 -8.52 18.98 47.87
CA LYS A 386 -8.38 17.96 48.89
C LYS A 386 -7.18 18.22 49.81
N VAL A 387 -6.03 18.55 49.25
CA VAL A 387 -4.82 18.89 50.02
C VAL A 387 -5.02 20.15 50.86
N TRP A 388 -5.67 21.18 50.34
CA TRP A 388 -5.93 22.43 51.07
C TRP A 388 -6.95 22.26 52.20
N SER A 389 -7.92 21.36 52.04
CA SER A 389 -8.89 21.02 53.10
C SER A 389 -8.24 20.34 54.31
N LEU A 390 -7.15 19.59 54.09
CA LEU A 390 -6.39 18.94 55.15
C LEU A 390 -5.54 19.94 55.95
N GLY A 391 -5.12 21.04 55.33
CA GLY A 391 -4.35 22.12 55.99
C GLY A 391 -5.17 23.04 56.90
N LYS A 392 -6.50 23.13 56.71
CA LYS A 392 -7.40 23.93 57.57
C LYS A 392 -7.82 23.22 58.86
N ALA A 393 -7.49 21.94 59.02
CA ALA A 393 -7.84 21.16 60.22
C ALA A 393 -6.81 21.29 61.36
N GLN A 394 -5.78 22.14 61.22
CA GLN A 394 -4.71 22.33 62.21
C GLN A 394 -4.54 23.79 62.70
N SER A 395 -5.56 24.63 62.59
CA SER A 395 -5.60 25.96 63.24
C SER A 395 -6.77 26.09 64.19
#